data_AF-A0A7W0V2G2-F1
#
_entry.id   AF-A0A7W0V2G2-F1
#
_cell.length_a   1.000
_cell.length_b   1.000
_cell.length_c   1.000
_cell.angle_alpha   90.00
_cell.angle_beta   90.00
_cell.angle_gamma   90.00
#
_symmetry.space_group_name_H-M   'P 1'
#
loop_
_entity.id
_entity.type
_entity.pdbx_description
1 polymer ?
#
loop_
_entity_poly.entity_id
_entity_poly.type
_entity_poly.pdbx_seq_one_letter_code
_entity_poly.pdbx_strand_id
1 'polypeptide(L)'
;MIKEKSTERTADGHYLIIDGRRWRATDPRISEEKRQQLVSELMKARRDVGRALREGNRELERQSRSRVQKAKVALGERGAPWWKEGSEEKQ
;
A
#
# COMPACT_ATOMS: atom_id res chain seq x y z
N MET A 1 -19.24 -11.90 -17.91
CA MET A 1 -19.62 -11.55 -16.52
C MET A 1 -18.54 -10.64 -15.95
N ILE A 2 -18.82 -9.34 -15.81
CA ILE A 2 -17.95 -8.42 -15.07
C ILE A 2 -18.16 -8.78 -13.60
N LYS A 3 -17.17 -9.43 -12.97
CA LYS A 3 -17.22 -9.69 -11.53
C LYS A 3 -17.10 -8.34 -10.84
N GLU A 4 -18.19 -7.83 -10.24
CA GLU A 4 -18.08 -6.70 -9.32
C GLU A 4 -17.00 -7.05 -8.30
N LYS A 5 -15.95 -6.23 -8.23
CA LYS A 5 -14.91 -6.38 -7.22
C LYS A 5 -15.52 -5.92 -5.88
N SER A 6 -16.29 -6.80 -5.25
CA SER A 6 -16.74 -6.60 -3.88
C SER A 6 -15.49 -6.53 -2.99
N THR A 7 -15.17 -5.32 -2.53
CA THR A 7 -14.15 -5.13 -1.51
C THR A 7 -14.84 -5.36 -0.17
N GLU A 8 -14.81 -6.60 0.31
CA GLU A 8 -15.32 -6.93 1.63
C GLU A 8 -14.27 -6.52 2.68
N ARG A 9 -14.72 -6.09 3.85
CA ARG A 9 -13.84 -5.84 5.01
C ARG A 9 -14.11 -6.87 6.09
N THR A 10 -13.07 -7.28 6.80
CA THR A 10 -13.26 -8.06 8.03
C THR A 10 -14.03 -7.24 9.07
N ALA A 11 -14.73 -7.93 9.98
CA ALA A 11 -15.55 -7.26 11.01
C ALA A 11 -14.74 -6.29 11.90
N ASP A 12 -13.45 -6.58 12.12
CA ASP A 12 -12.51 -5.72 12.83
C ASP A 12 -11.94 -4.56 11.98
N GLY A 13 -12.25 -4.51 10.68
CA GLY A 13 -11.78 -3.49 9.75
C GLY A 13 -10.30 -3.57 9.38
N HIS A 14 -9.53 -4.51 9.94
CA HIS A 14 -8.08 -4.62 9.75
C HIS A 14 -7.69 -5.08 8.34
N TYR A 15 -8.57 -5.81 7.66
CA TYR A 15 -8.31 -6.40 6.35
C TYR A 15 -9.41 -6.11 5.33
N LEU A 16 -8.98 -5.90 4.08
CA LEU A 16 -9.78 -5.98 2.87
C LEU A 16 -9.67 -7.39 2.29
N ILE A 17 -10.77 -7.98 1.84
CA ILE A 17 -10.83 -9.25 1.13
C ILE A 17 -11.10 -8.93 -0.34
N ILE A 18 -10.13 -9.23 -1.21
CA ILE A 18 -10.20 -9.00 -2.65
C ILE A 18 -9.81 -10.30 -3.33
N ASP A 19 -10.71 -10.84 -4.15
CA ASP A 19 -10.52 -12.13 -4.85
C ASP A 19 -10.14 -13.28 -3.88
N GLY A 20 -10.75 -13.30 -2.70
CA GLY A 20 -10.48 -14.29 -1.64
C GLY A 20 -9.15 -14.10 -0.89
N ARG A 21 -8.36 -13.07 -1.23
CA ARG A 21 -7.09 -12.76 -0.55
C ARG A 21 -7.28 -11.62 0.43
N ARG A 22 -6.67 -11.77 1.61
CA ARG A 22 -6.63 -10.72 2.65
C ARG A 22 -5.50 -9.74 2.38
N TRP A 23 -5.84 -8.47 2.37
CA TRP A 23 -4.94 -7.33 2.27
C TRP A 23 -5.12 -6.47 3.49
N ARG A 24 -4.04 -6.01 4.12
CA ARG A 24 -4.16 -5.10 5.25
C ARG A 24 -4.81 -3.79 4.79
N ALA A 25 -5.82 -3.32 5.51
CA ALA A 25 -6.46 -2.04 5.23
C ALA A 25 -5.52 -0.87 5.57
N THR A 26 -5.75 0.27 4.92
CA THR A 26 -5.12 1.55 5.27
C THR A 26 -5.46 1.89 6.72
N ASP A 27 -4.49 2.42 7.47
CA ASP A 27 -4.71 2.87 8.85
C ASP A 27 -5.81 3.96 8.89
N PRO A 28 -6.95 3.72 9.56
CA PRO A 28 -8.06 4.66 9.59
C PRO A 28 -7.74 5.95 10.36
N ARG A 29 -6.61 5.99 11.10
CA ARG A 29 -6.15 7.18 11.83
C ARG A 29 -5.44 8.19 10.93
N ILE A 30 -5.12 7.82 9.68
CA ILE A 30 -4.53 8.74 8.70
C ILE A 30 -5.62 9.69 8.19
N SER A 31 -5.37 10.99 8.25
CA SER A 31 -6.31 11.99 7.69
C SER A 31 -6.53 11.76 6.20
N GLU A 32 -7.73 12.06 5.71
CA GLU A 32 -8.06 11.83 4.30
C GLU A 32 -7.12 12.60 3.35
N GLU A 33 -6.72 13.83 3.70
CA GLU A 33 -5.73 14.59 2.93
C GLU A 33 -4.38 13.85 2.85
N LYS A 34 -3.88 13.37 4.00
CA LYS A 34 -2.60 12.65 4.03
C LYS A 34 -2.70 11.34 3.28
N ARG A 35 -3.83 10.64 3.40
CA ARG A 35 -4.14 9.42 2.66
C ARG A 35 -4.11 9.68 1.15
N GLN A 36 -4.74 10.75 0.67
CA GLN A 36 -4.73 11.12 -0.75
C GLN A 36 -3.32 11.43 -1.25
N GLN A 37 -2.52 12.16 -0.48
CA GLN A 37 -1.11 12.43 -0.81
C GLN A 37 -0.31 11.12 -0.94
N LEU A 38 -0.44 10.21 0.03
CA LEU A 38 0.25 8.93 0.02
C LEU A 38 -0.20 8.02 -1.13
N VAL A 39 -1.49 8.00 -1.45
CA VAL A 39 -2.03 7.28 -2.62
C VAL A 39 -1.48 7.87 -3.92
N SER A 40 -1.40 9.20 -4.04
CA SER A 40 -0.80 9.86 -5.20
C SER A 40 0.67 9.46 -5.39
N GLU A 41 1.45 9.49 -4.32
CA GLU A 41 2.86 9.05 -4.33
C GLU A 41 3.01 7.57 -4.66
N LEU A 42 2.14 6.71 -4.11
CA LEU A 42 2.11 5.29 -4.44
C LEU A 42 1.85 5.06 -5.92
N MET A 43 0.87 5.76 -6.51
CA MET A 43 0.53 5.63 -7.91
C MET A 43 1.64 6.16 -8.82
N LYS A 44 2.28 7.29 -8.44
CA LYS A 44 3.47 7.81 -9.13
C LYS A 44 4.62 6.80 -9.10
N ALA A 45 4.92 6.22 -7.94
CA ALA A 45 5.98 5.22 -7.81
C ALA A 45 5.69 3.95 -8.62
N ARG A 46 4.44 3.48 -8.70
CA ARG A 46 4.04 2.36 -9.56
C ARG A 46 4.25 2.66 -11.05
N ARG A 47 3.91 3.87 -11.51
CA ARG A 47 4.18 4.31 -12.88
C ARG A 47 5.69 4.31 -13.16
N ASP A 48 6.49 4.77 -12.21
CA ASP A 48 7.96 4.76 -12.33
C ASP A 48 8.53 3.35 -12.41
N VAL A 49 8.01 2.37 -11.65
CA VAL A 49 8.37 0.96 -11.82
C VAL A 49 8.09 0.49 -13.25
N GLY A 50 6.89 0.77 -13.77
CA GLY A 50 6.51 0.39 -15.13
C GLY A 50 7.41 1.02 -16.19
N ARG A 51 7.80 2.29 -16.01
CA ARG A 51 8.77 2.97 -16.87
C ARG A 51 10.14 2.30 -16.81
N ALA A 52 10.68 2.10 -15.62
CA ALA A 52 11.99 1.48 -15.41
C ALA A 52 12.08 0.08 -16.05
N LEU A 53 11.02 -0.72 -15.94
CA LEU A 53 10.94 -2.03 -16.57
C LEU A 53 10.98 -1.96 -18.10
N ARG A 54 10.27 -1.00 -18.71
CA ARG A 54 10.30 -0.80 -20.16
C ARG A 54 11.66 -0.31 -20.67
N GLU A 55 12.35 0.50 -19.87
CA GLU A 55 13.68 1.01 -20.18
C GLU A 55 14.81 0.02 -19.84
N GLY A 56 14.50 -1.12 -19.21
CA GLY A 56 15.51 -2.07 -18.71
C GLY A 56 16.40 -1.51 -17.60
N ASN A 57 16.00 -0.40 -16.96
CA ASN A 57 16.79 0.30 -15.96
C ASN A 57 16.56 -0.31 -14.56
N ARG A 58 17.41 -1.27 -14.19
CA ARG A 58 17.35 -1.97 -12.89
C ARG A 58 17.52 -1.05 -11.68
N GLU A 59 18.27 0.04 -11.83
CA GLU A 59 18.49 1.00 -10.75
C GLU A 59 17.21 1.76 -10.45
N LEU A 60 16.62 2.36 -11.48
CA LEU A 60 15.36 3.08 -11.37
C LEU A 60 14.23 2.17 -10.90
N GLU A 61 14.23 0.91 -11.33
CA GLU A 61 13.25 -0.09 -10.88
C GLU A 61 13.35 -0.27 -9.36
N ARG A 62 14.55 -0.51 -8.83
CA ARG A 62 14.78 -0.74 -7.41
C ARG A 62 14.38 0.46 -6.57
N GLN A 63 14.76 1.67 -7.00
CA GLN A 63 14.37 2.91 -6.33
C GLN A 63 12.85 3.11 -6.34
N SER A 64 12.20 2.83 -7.46
CA SER A 64 10.74 2.97 -7.60
C SER A 64 9.99 1.94 -6.74
N ARG A 65 10.47 0.69 -6.67
CA ARG A 65 9.92 -0.34 -5.77
C ARG A 65 10.11 0.03 -4.29
N SER A 66 11.24 0.62 -3.92
CA SER A 66 11.47 1.14 -2.57
C SER A 66 10.45 2.24 -2.22
N ARG A 67 10.19 3.18 -3.13
CA ARG A 67 9.14 4.20 -2.96
C ARG A 67 7.74 3.60 -2.81
N VAL A 68 7.40 2.57 -3.58
CA VAL A 68 6.14 1.82 -3.41
C VAL A 68 6.03 1.23 -2.01
N GLN A 69 7.10 0.60 -1.52
CA GLN A 69 7.12 0.02 -0.18
C GLN A 69 6.96 1.10 0.89
N LYS A 70 7.71 2.20 0.81
CA LYS A 70 7.59 3.33 1.76
C LYS A 70 6.18 3.90 1.81
N ALA A 71 5.55 4.14 0.66
CA ALA A 71 4.18 4.63 0.61
C ALA A 71 3.17 3.65 1.24
N LYS A 72 3.32 2.34 0.99
CA LYS A 72 2.46 1.32 1.61
C LYS A 72 2.65 1.19 3.12
N VAL A 73 3.88 1.30 3.61
CA VAL A 73 4.17 1.32 5.05
C VAL A 73 3.55 2.56 5.69
N ALA A 74 3.71 3.73 5.07
CA ALA A 74 3.11 4.98 5.56
C ALA A 74 1.57 4.96 5.54
N LEU A 75 0.95 4.24 4.59
CA LEU A 75 -0.50 3.97 4.58
C LEU A 75 -0.93 2.94 5.63
N GLY A 76 0.01 2.27 6.30
CA GLY A 76 -0.27 1.17 7.23
C GLY A 76 -0.61 -0.16 6.55
N GLU A 77 -0.52 -0.27 5.22
CA GLU A 77 -0.82 -1.50 4.46
C GLU A 77 0.29 -2.57 4.55
N ARG A 78 1.47 -2.18 5.04
CA ARG A 78 2.67 -3.00 5.23
C ARG A 78 3.40 -2.61 6.52
N GLY A 79 4.40 -3.39 6.92
CA GLY A 79 5.16 -3.14 8.14
C GLY A 79 4.44 -3.61 9.40
N ALA A 80 4.67 -2.94 10.52
CA ALA A 80 3.99 -3.25 11.76
C ALA A 80 2.47 -3.01 11.63
N PRO A 81 1.61 -3.89 12.17
CA PRO A 81 0.17 -3.68 12.13
C PRO A 81 -0.24 -2.49 12.99
N TRP A 82 -1.00 -1.56 12.41
CA TRP A 82 -1.42 -0.33 13.08
C TRP A 82 -2.39 -0.53 14.25
N TRP A 83 -3.05 -1.70 14.32
CA TRP A 83 -3.96 -2.10 15.41
C TRP A 83 -3.25 -2.81 16.59
N LYS A 84 -1.95 -3.07 16.48
CA LYS A 84 -1.17 -3.49 17.64
C LYS A 84 -0.64 -2.23 18.29
N GLU A 85 -1.15 -1.89 19.47
CA GLU A 85 -0.56 -0.82 20.29
C GLU A 85 0.91 -1.15 20.58
N GLY A 86 1.80 -0.16 20.39
CA GLY A 86 3.19 -0.25 20.83
C GLY A 86 4.11 -1.14 19.99
N SER A 87 3.97 -1.21 18.68
CA SER A 87 5.05 -1.76 17.86
C SER A 87 6.21 -0.75 17.81
N GLU A 88 7.09 -0.83 18.81
CA GLU A 88 8.42 -0.24 18.77
C GLU A 88 9.05 -0.52 17.39
N GLU A 89 9.35 0.56 16.69
CA GLU A 89 10.04 0.51 15.41
C GLU A 89 11.50 0.16 15.69
N LYS A 90 11.82 -1.13 15.76
CA LYS A 90 13.21 -1.57 15.67
C LYS A 90 13.65 -1.52 14.20
N GLN A 91 14.40 -0.48 13.85
CA GLN A 91 15.39 -0.47 12.76
C GLN A 91 16.54 0.47 13.08
#